data_AF-A0A961VW26-F1
#
_entry.id   AF-A0A961VW26-F1
#
_cell.length_a   1.000
_cell.length_b   1.000
_cell.length_c   1.000
_cell.angle_alpha   90.00
_cell.angle_beta   90.00
_cell.angle_gamma   90.00
#
_symmetry.space_group_name_H-M   'P 1'
#
loop_
_entity.id
_entity.type
_entity.pdbx_description
1 polymer ?
#
loop_
_entity_poly.entity_id
_entity_poly.type
_entity_poly.pdbx_seq_one_letter_code
_entity_poly.pdbx_strand_id
1 'polypeptide(L)'
;VIDKGWLGGGNTGRNTTIIRSNYLYDESARLYDHALDLWENLSQDLNYNVMYSKRGVLMLAHNVHDVQSFQRHVHSNRLNGVDNVWLSAQEAKAFCPPLDINPKARYPVMGAALQKRAGTARHDAVAWGYARGAAARGVDII
;
A
#
# COMPACT_ATOMS: atom_id res chain seq x y z
N VAL A 1 -9.27 -15.64 20.36
CA VAL A 1 -8.29 -15.82 19.27
C VAL A 1 -7.31 -16.88 19.73
N ILE A 2 -7.06 -17.92 18.94
CA ILE A 2 -6.12 -18.99 19.29
C ILE A 2 -4.91 -18.90 18.35
N ASP A 3 -3.72 -18.67 18.91
CA ASP A 3 -2.44 -18.71 18.21
C ASP A 3 -1.65 -19.93 18.70
N LYS A 4 -1.08 -20.71 17.77
CA LYS A 4 -0.30 -21.90 18.14
C LYS A 4 1.09 -21.57 18.71
N GLY A 5 1.54 -20.32 18.57
CA GLY A 5 2.88 -19.87 18.88
C GLY A 5 2.87 -18.55 19.63
N TRP A 6 3.23 -17.47 18.95
CA TRP A 6 3.26 -16.12 19.53
C TRP A 6 2.57 -15.13 18.60
N LEU A 7 1.74 -14.27 19.18
CA LEU A 7 0.83 -13.38 18.47
C LEU A 7 1.57 -12.45 17.50
N GLY A 8 1.13 -12.44 16.24
CA GLY A 8 1.77 -11.67 15.18
C GLY A 8 2.98 -12.35 14.54
N GLY A 9 3.41 -13.52 15.04
CA GLY A 9 4.58 -14.26 14.57
C GLY A 9 4.45 -14.98 13.24
N GLY A 10 3.31 -14.84 12.56
CA GLY A 10 3.07 -15.30 11.19
C GLY A 10 3.61 -14.33 10.13
N ASN A 11 2.93 -14.26 8.98
CA ASN A 11 3.28 -13.31 7.91
C ASN A 11 3.09 -11.84 8.34
N THR A 12 2.25 -11.59 9.35
CA THR A 12 2.11 -10.27 9.99
C THR A 12 3.44 -9.73 10.48
N GLY A 13 4.32 -10.56 11.06
CA GLY A 13 5.66 -10.18 11.52
C GLY A 13 6.75 -10.16 10.43
N ARG A 14 6.43 -10.43 9.16
CA ARG A 14 7.43 -10.69 8.10
C ARG A 14 7.19 -9.97 6.77
N ASN A 15 6.15 -9.16 6.66
CA ASN A 15 5.83 -8.45 5.41
C ASN A 15 6.70 -7.21 5.22
N THR A 16 6.72 -6.70 3.99
CA THR A 16 7.44 -5.48 3.61
C THR A 16 6.64 -4.19 3.87
N THR A 17 5.53 -4.28 4.60
CA THR A 17 4.73 -3.17 5.13
C THR A 17 3.98 -2.29 4.13
N ILE A 18 4.02 -2.59 2.83
CA ILE A 18 3.34 -1.78 1.81
C ILE A 18 1.82 -1.83 1.96
N ILE A 19 1.19 -0.66 1.97
CA ILE A 19 -0.27 -0.46 2.03
C ILE A 19 -0.69 0.33 0.79
N ARG A 20 -1.63 -0.17 -0.01
CA ARG A 20 -2.15 0.45 -1.25
C ARG A 20 -3.46 -0.17 -1.70
N SER A 21 -4.20 0.49 -2.60
CA SER A 21 -5.48 0.01 -3.15
C SER A 21 -5.60 0.08 -4.69
N ASN A 22 -4.53 0.44 -5.40
CA ASN A 22 -4.48 0.55 -6.87
C ASN A 22 -4.48 -0.80 -7.65
N TYR A 23 -5.51 -1.61 -7.44
CA TYR A 23 -5.72 -2.91 -8.11
C TYR A 23 -6.59 -2.78 -9.38
N LEU A 24 -6.47 -3.72 -10.32
CA LEU A 24 -7.13 -3.65 -11.62
C LEU A 24 -8.64 -3.96 -11.59
N TYR A 25 -9.00 -5.06 -10.93
CA TYR A 25 -10.36 -5.59 -10.94
C TYR A 25 -11.25 -4.83 -9.95
N ASP A 26 -12.51 -4.62 -10.31
CA ASP A 26 -13.46 -3.82 -9.53
C ASP A 26 -13.66 -4.38 -8.11
N GLU A 27 -13.73 -5.70 -7.97
CA GLU A 27 -13.86 -6.38 -6.66
C GLU A 27 -12.62 -6.13 -5.79
N SER A 28 -11.44 -6.15 -6.40
CA SER A 28 -10.18 -5.90 -5.70
C SER A 28 -10.07 -4.42 -5.31
N ALA A 29 -10.33 -3.51 -6.23
CA ALA A 29 -10.30 -2.07 -5.97
C ALA A 29 -11.23 -1.72 -4.80
N ARG A 30 -12.49 -2.20 -4.83
CA ARG A 30 -13.46 -1.96 -3.74
C ARG A 30 -12.98 -2.48 -2.38
N LEU A 31 -12.48 -3.71 -2.31
CA LEU A 31 -12.03 -4.31 -1.05
C LEU A 31 -10.81 -3.57 -0.49
N TYR A 32 -9.79 -3.35 -1.32
CA TYR A 32 -8.54 -2.75 -0.85
C TYR A 32 -8.68 -1.24 -0.58
N ASP A 33 -9.55 -0.53 -1.30
CA ASP A 33 -9.76 0.90 -1.05
C ASP A 33 -10.55 1.13 0.22
N HIS A 34 -11.58 0.30 0.49
CA HIS A 34 -12.23 0.29 1.79
C HIS A 34 -11.24 0.00 2.93
N ALA A 35 -10.32 -0.95 2.75
CA ALA A 35 -9.26 -1.19 3.74
C ALA A 35 -8.33 0.02 3.91
N LEU A 36 -7.99 0.72 2.83
CA LEU A 36 -7.17 1.94 2.86
C LEU A 36 -7.86 3.08 3.62
N ASP A 37 -9.18 3.23 3.49
CA ASP A 37 -9.96 4.20 4.25
C ASP A 37 -9.86 3.92 5.77
N LEU A 38 -9.92 2.65 6.18
CA LEU A 38 -9.77 2.26 7.58
C LEU A 38 -8.37 2.59 8.14
N TRP A 39 -7.32 2.51 7.32
CA TRP A 39 -5.95 2.85 7.77
C TRP A 39 -5.81 4.31 8.21
N GLU A 40 -6.62 5.22 7.66
CA GLU A 40 -6.45 6.66 7.90
C GLU A 40 -6.63 7.06 9.36
N ASN A 41 -7.56 6.41 10.08
CA ASN A 41 -7.88 6.70 11.48
C ASN A 41 -7.52 5.55 12.44
N LEU A 42 -6.88 4.49 11.93
CA LEU A 42 -6.64 3.27 12.70
C LEU A 42 -5.85 3.51 14.00
N SER A 43 -4.91 4.47 14.00
CA SER A 43 -4.15 4.79 15.22
C SER A 43 -5.05 5.36 16.32
N GLN A 44 -6.02 6.19 15.94
CA GLN A 44 -6.98 6.81 16.84
C GLN A 44 -7.97 5.76 17.35
N ASP A 45 -8.51 4.93 16.46
CA ASP A 45 -9.48 3.89 16.80
C ASP A 45 -8.90 2.84 17.76
N LEU A 46 -7.63 2.49 17.59
CA LEU A 46 -6.90 1.58 18.47
C LEU A 46 -6.27 2.26 19.69
N ASN A 47 -6.29 3.59 19.76
CA ASN A 47 -5.53 4.41 20.70
C ASN A 47 -4.06 3.94 20.81
N TYR A 48 -3.46 3.61 19.67
CA TYR A 48 -2.13 3.01 19.57
C TYR A 48 -1.47 3.45 18.27
N ASN A 49 -0.27 4.03 18.35
CA ASN A 49 0.43 4.52 17.15
C ASN A 49 0.91 3.34 16.30
N VAL A 50 0.20 3.05 15.20
CA VAL A 50 0.60 2.01 14.24
C VAL A 50 1.65 2.48 13.24
N MET A 51 2.10 3.74 13.35
CA MET A 51 3.12 4.37 12.51
C MET A 51 2.74 4.37 11.02
N TYR A 52 1.45 4.48 10.72
CA TYR A 52 0.98 4.60 9.34
C TYR A 52 1.48 5.91 8.72
N SER A 53 2.11 5.79 7.55
CA SER A 53 2.73 6.89 6.84
C SER A 53 2.33 6.83 5.36
N LYS A 54 1.42 7.73 4.96
CA LYS A 54 0.98 7.96 3.59
C LYS A 54 2.07 8.61 2.74
N ARG A 55 3.03 7.81 2.27
CA ARG A 55 4.20 8.27 1.51
C ARG A 55 4.18 7.86 0.03
N GLY A 56 3.05 7.36 -0.43
CA GLY A 56 2.82 6.88 -1.78
C GLY A 56 3.49 5.54 -2.11
N VAL A 57 3.11 4.99 -3.26
CA VAL A 57 3.77 3.83 -3.89
C VAL A 57 3.91 4.08 -5.39
N LEU A 58 5.11 3.86 -5.92
CA LEU A 58 5.41 3.94 -7.34
C LEU A 58 5.53 2.53 -7.95
N MET A 59 4.85 2.31 -9.07
CA MET A 59 5.02 1.13 -9.91
C MET A 59 5.65 1.54 -11.25
N LEU A 60 6.91 1.16 -11.46
CA LEU A 60 7.73 1.60 -12.60
C LEU A 60 7.47 0.75 -13.85
N ALA A 61 7.26 1.42 -14.98
CA ALA A 61 7.13 0.79 -16.29
C ALA A 61 8.46 0.85 -17.05
N HIS A 62 8.89 -0.28 -17.62
CA HIS A 62 10.17 -0.40 -18.32
C HIS A 62 10.05 -0.91 -19.76
N ASN A 63 8.82 -1.17 -20.22
CA ASN A 63 8.52 -1.55 -21.60
C ASN A 63 7.10 -1.09 -21.98
N VAL A 64 6.76 -1.19 -23.27
CA VAL A 64 5.45 -0.76 -23.80
C VAL A 64 4.28 -1.49 -23.14
N HIS A 65 4.43 -2.78 -22.84
CA HIS A 65 3.39 -3.57 -22.20
C HIS A 65 3.14 -3.11 -20.75
N ASP A 66 4.19 -2.76 -19.98
CA ASP A 66 4.04 -2.19 -18.64
C ASP A 66 3.26 -0.87 -18.69
N VAL A 67 3.58 0.02 -19.65
CA VAL A 67 2.86 1.28 -19.85
C VAL A 67 1.39 1.03 -20.12
N GLN A 68 1.06 0.14 -21.06
CA GLN A 68 -0.33 -0.21 -21.39
C GLN A 68 -1.07 -0.81 -20.19
N SER A 69 -0.42 -1.73 -19.47
CA SER A 69 -0.99 -2.36 -18.27
C SER A 69 -1.28 -1.33 -17.18
N PHE A 70 -0.33 -0.44 -16.89
CA PHE A 70 -0.51 0.56 -15.84
C PHE A 70 -1.48 1.67 -16.23
N GLN A 71 -1.54 2.07 -17.50
CA GLN A 71 -2.60 2.96 -17.98
C GLN A 71 -3.98 2.32 -17.84
N ARG A 72 -4.12 1.02 -18.15
CA ARG A 72 -5.36 0.27 -17.89
C ARG A 72 -5.72 0.29 -16.40
N HIS A 73 -4.76 0.09 -15.50
CA HIS A 73 -5.00 0.18 -14.05
C HIS A 73 -5.45 1.59 -13.65
N VAL A 74 -4.73 2.64 -14.08
CA VAL A 74 -5.07 4.05 -13.78
C VAL A 74 -6.48 4.39 -14.25
N HIS A 75 -6.88 3.97 -15.46
CA HIS A 75 -8.23 4.22 -15.97
C HIS A 75 -9.30 3.43 -15.18
N SER A 76 -9.05 2.15 -14.87
CA SER A 76 -9.96 1.35 -14.03
C SER A 76 -10.11 1.94 -12.62
N ASN A 77 -8.99 2.34 -11.99
CA ASN A 77 -8.97 2.94 -10.67
C ASN A 77 -9.77 4.25 -10.62
N ARG A 78 -9.64 5.10 -11.65
CA ARG A 78 -10.45 6.33 -11.75
C ARG A 78 -11.95 6.04 -11.74
N LEU A 79 -12.39 5.00 -12.46
CA LEU A 79 -13.81 4.61 -12.50
C LEU A 79 -14.29 4.00 -11.18
N ASN A 80 -13.38 3.43 -10.40
CA ASN A 80 -13.64 2.84 -9.09
C ASN A 80 -13.42 3.81 -7.91
N GLY A 81 -13.07 5.08 -8.15
CA GLY A 81 -12.82 6.07 -7.10
C GLY A 81 -11.43 6.01 -6.44
N VAL A 82 -10.52 5.18 -6.94
CA VAL A 82 -9.16 5.00 -6.40
C VAL A 82 -8.19 6.03 -7.00
N ASP A 83 -7.39 6.68 -6.14
CA ASP A 83 -6.44 7.75 -6.50
C ASP A 83 -5.13 7.23 -7.13
N ASN A 84 -5.20 6.75 -8.37
CA ASN A 84 -4.01 6.29 -9.10
C ASN A 84 -3.73 7.21 -10.30
N VAL A 85 -2.51 7.73 -10.43
CA VAL A 85 -2.12 8.64 -11.52
C VAL A 85 -0.95 8.08 -12.31
N TRP A 86 -0.93 8.38 -13.61
CA TRP A 86 0.22 8.10 -14.47
C TRP A 86 1.21 9.26 -14.40
N LEU A 87 2.50 8.94 -14.32
CA LEU A 87 3.62 9.88 -14.33
C LEU A 87 4.60 9.53 -15.46
N SER A 88 5.18 10.55 -16.08
CA SER A 88 6.41 10.44 -16.87
C SER A 88 7.60 10.02 -16.00
N ALA A 89 8.69 9.58 -16.63
CA ALA A 89 9.93 9.26 -15.91
C ALA A 89 10.48 10.45 -15.11
N GLN A 90 10.37 11.67 -15.65
CA GLN A 90 10.80 12.91 -14.99
C GLN A 90 9.93 13.23 -13.76
N GLU A 91 8.61 13.08 -13.86
CA GLU A 91 7.71 13.26 -12.72
C GLU A 91 7.94 12.18 -11.65
N ALA A 92 8.19 10.93 -12.04
CA ALA A 92 8.54 9.86 -11.11
C ALA A 92 9.85 10.14 -10.36
N LYS A 93 10.87 10.69 -11.06
CA LYS A 93 12.13 11.16 -10.45
C LYS A 93 11.89 12.34 -9.51
N ALA A 94 11.02 13.28 -9.87
CA ALA A 94 10.69 14.40 -9.00
C ALA A 94 10.00 13.92 -7.71
N PHE A 95 9.14 12.90 -7.80
CA PHE A 95 8.51 12.29 -6.62
C PHE A 95 9.49 11.45 -5.78
N CYS A 96 10.38 10.68 -6.43
CA CYS A 96 11.40 9.86 -5.78
C CYS A 96 12.81 10.26 -6.29
N PRO A 97 13.44 11.30 -5.71
CA PRO A 97 14.75 11.80 -6.17
C PRO A 97 15.86 10.75 -6.26
N PRO A 98 15.90 9.68 -5.45
CA PRO A 98 16.88 8.61 -5.61
C PRO A 98 16.70 7.73 -6.87
N LEU A 99 15.52 7.71 -7.51
CA LEU A 99 15.24 6.88 -8.68
C LEU A 99 16.22 7.17 -9.84
N ASP A 100 16.87 6.18 -10.43
CA ASP A 100 17.65 6.40 -11.66
C ASP A 100 16.74 6.31 -12.89
N ILE A 101 16.84 7.31 -13.78
CA ILE A 101 16.08 7.39 -15.03
C ILE A 101 17.00 7.47 -16.26
N ASN A 102 18.25 7.01 -16.14
CA ASN A 102 19.22 7.00 -17.22
C ASN A 102 18.67 6.23 -18.46
N PRO A 103 18.57 6.87 -19.64
CA PRO A 103 18.05 6.23 -20.85
C PRO A 103 18.96 5.10 -21.37
N LYS A 104 20.20 4.99 -20.89
CA LYS A 104 21.15 3.93 -21.25
C LYS A 104 21.05 2.69 -20.35
N ALA A 105 20.17 2.68 -19.35
CA ALA A 105 19.92 1.49 -18.55
C ALA A 105 19.43 0.33 -19.43
N ARG A 106 19.67 -0.92 -19.01
CA ARG A 106 19.24 -2.11 -19.78
C ARG A 106 17.74 -2.11 -20.10
N TYR A 107 16.94 -1.59 -19.17
CA TYR A 107 15.51 -1.31 -19.34
C TYR A 107 15.24 0.07 -18.72
N PRO A 108 15.20 1.15 -19.52
CA PRO A 108 15.00 2.49 -19.00
C PRO A 108 13.57 2.67 -18.49
N VAL A 109 13.40 3.52 -17.46
CA VAL A 109 12.07 3.88 -16.94
C VAL A 109 11.32 4.68 -18.02
N MET A 110 10.16 4.18 -18.42
CA MET A 110 9.27 4.84 -19.39
C MET A 110 8.21 5.72 -18.69
N GLY A 111 7.94 5.45 -17.41
CA GLY A 111 6.96 6.16 -16.58
C GLY A 111 6.61 5.34 -15.35
N ALA A 112 5.61 5.79 -14.59
CA ALA A 112 5.15 5.09 -13.41
C ALA A 112 3.67 5.33 -13.09
N ALA A 113 3.00 4.35 -12.49
CA ALA A 113 1.76 4.60 -11.77
C ALA A 113 2.06 4.99 -10.31
N LEU A 114 1.42 6.04 -9.82
CA LEU A 114 1.54 6.55 -8.46
C LEU A 114 0.17 6.56 -7.78
N GLN A 115 0.06 5.87 -6.64
CA GLN A 115 -1.00 6.12 -5.68
C GLN A 115 -0.43 6.91 -4.50
N LYS A 116 -0.96 8.10 -4.22
CA LYS A 116 -0.42 9.00 -3.19
C LYS A 116 -0.85 8.61 -1.78
N ARG A 117 -2.08 8.11 -1.59
CA ARG A 117 -2.60 7.62 -0.30
C ARG A 117 -1.94 6.32 0.18
N ALA A 118 -1.26 5.61 -0.70
CA ALA A 118 -0.48 4.43 -0.35
C ALA A 118 0.68 4.75 0.62
N GLY A 119 1.30 3.74 1.20
CA GLY A 119 2.37 3.96 2.15
C GLY A 119 2.84 2.72 2.90
N THR A 120 3.20 2.91 4.16
CA THR A 120 3.72 1.86 5.05
C THR A 120 3.22 2.06 6.48
N ALA A 121 3.20 0.98 7.28
CA ALA A 121 2.98 1.00 8.71
C ALA A 121 3.90 0.00 9.42
N ARG A 122 4.12 0.16 10.72
CA ARG A 122 4.88 -0.84 11.50
C ARG A 122 3.98 -2.05 11.78
N HIS A 123 4.17 -3.11 11.01
CA HIS A 123 3.37 -4.33 11.05
C HIS A 123 3.18 -4.94 12.46
N ASP A 124 4.21 -4.99 13.30
CA ASP A 124 4.06 -5.47 14.69
C ASP A 124 3.14 -4.56 15.52
N ALA A 125 3.26 -3.24 15.36
CA ALA A 125 2.45 -2.26 16.07
C ALA A 125 0.97 -2.38 15.70
N VAL A 126 0.67 -2.74 14.46
CA VAL A 126 -0.69 -3.02 13.99
C VAL A 126 -1.26 -4.25 14.68
N ALA A 127 -0.52 -5.35 14.71
CA ALA A 127 -0.94 -6.58 15.37
C ALA A 127 -1.22 -6.35 16.86
N TRP A 128 -0.31 -5.68 17.56
CA TRP A 128 -0.45 -5.39 18.98
C TRP A 128 -1.57 -4.37 19.26
N GLY A 129 -1.76 -3.37 18.40
CA GLY A 129 -2.85 -2.42 18.51
C GLY A 129 -4.22 -3.11 18.44
N TYR A 130 -4.41 -3.98 17.45
CA TYR A 130 -5.64 -4.78 17.35
C TYR A 130 -5.81 -5.73 18.54
N ALA A 131 -4.74 -6.42 18.96
CA ALA A 131 -4.76 -7.32 20.10
C ALA A 131 -5.21 -6.60 21.39
N ARG A 132 -4.61 -5.44 21.66
CA ARG A 132 -4.98 -4.57 22.79
C ARG A 132 -6.44 -4.13 22.70
N GLY A 133 -6.89 -3.71 21.52
CA GLY A 133 -8.27 -3.27 21.28
C GLY A 133 -9.28 -4.39 21.47
N ALA A 134 -8.95 -5.63 21.07
CA ALA A 134 -9.80 -6.80 21.25
C ALA A 134 -9.85 -7.24 22.72
N ALA A 135 -8.70 -7.34 23.39
CA ALA A 135 -8.63 -7.70 24.81
C ALA A 135 -9.39 -6.71 25.70
N ALA A 136 -9.29 -5.40 25.42
CA ALA A 136 -10.06 -4.37 26.12
C ALA A 136 -11.58 -4.50 25.96
N ARG A 137 -12.06 -5.26 24.97
CA ARG A 137 -13.47 -5.58 24.72
C ARG A 137 -13.87 -6.98 25.19
N GLY A 138 -13.01 -7.65 25.97
CA GLY A 138 -13.29 -8.96 26.56
C GLY A 138 -12.97 -10.16 25.66
N VAL A 139 -12.21 -9.97 24.59
CA VAL A 139 -11.76 -11.10 23.75
C VAL A 139 -10.55 -11.77 24.39
N ASP A 140 -10.67 -13.07 24.66
CA ASP A 140 -9.52 -13.89 25.08
C ASP A 140 -8.57 -14.16 23.90
N ILE A 141 -7.27 -13.95 24.13
CA ILE A 141 -6.19 -14.25 23.20
C ILE A 141 -5.31 -15.31 23.86
N ILE A 142 -5.32 -16.51 23.29
CA ILE A 142 -4.69 -17.73 23.82
C ILE A 142 -3.60 -18.16 22.85
#